data_AF-A0A7V6BDF5-F1
#
_entry.id   AF-A0A7V6BDF5-F1
#
_cell.length_a   1.000
_cell.length_b   1.000
_cell.length_c   1.000
_cell.angle_alpha   90.00
_cell.angle_beta   90.00
_cell.angle_gamma   90.00
#
_symmetry.space_group_name_H-M   'P 1'
#
loop_
_entity.id
_entity.type
_entity.pdbx_description
1 polymer ?
#
loop_
_entity_poly.entity_id
_entity_poly.type
_entity_poly.pdbx_seq_one_letter_code
_entity_poly.pdbx_strand_id
1 'polypeptide(L)'
;IAQEIVWGKFLNRVHIGLDYFDASINRIAAWVIGTRNMLKALLLAMLAPVETLEKYENSGNYTARLMLLEESKTLPFGAVWDYFCLKNNTPVGETWFEEVKKYEKEVLSRRV
;
A
#
# COMPACT_ATOMS: atom_id res chain seq x y z
N ILE A 1 1.59 -11.25 -0.43
CA ILE A 1 2.95 -10.68 -0.23
C ILE A 1 3.01 -9.89 1.09
N ALA A 2 2.37 -8.72 1.20
CA ALA A 2 2.49 -7.89 2.40
C ALA A 2 2.01 -8.58 3.69
N GLN A 3 0.89 -9.32 3.64
CA GLN A 3 0.38 -10.11 4.76
C GLN A 3 1.44 -11.09 5.28
N GLU A 4 1.96 -11.98 4.42
CA GLU A 4 3.03 -12.92 4.80
C GLU A 4 4.25 -12.24 5.43
N ILE A 5 4.69 -11.11 4.88
CA ILE A 5 5.86 -10.37 5.42
C ILE A 5 5.56 -9.85 6.83
N VAL A 6 4.39 -9.24 7.04
CA VAL A 6 4.05 -8.59 8.30
C VAL A 6 3.63 -9.62 9.35
N TRP A 7 2.70 -10.52 9.00
CA TRP A 7 2.14 -11.53 9.91
C TRP A 7 3.20 -12.55 10.30
N GLY A 8 4.08 -12.92 9.37
CA GLY A 8 5.25 -13.77 9.64
C GLY A 8 6.37 -13.07 10.43
N LYS A 9 6.26 -11.78 10.75
CA LYS A 9 7.28 -10.98 11.44
C LYS A 9 8.62 -10.95 10.70
N PHE A 10 8.58 -10.86 9.37
CA PHE A 10 9.76 -10.94 8.51
C PHE A 10 10.29 -9.58 8.01
N LEU A 11 9.78 -8.47 8.53
CA LEU A 11 10.19 -7.11 8.14
C LEU A 11 11.70 -6.84 8.28
N ASN A 12 12.39 -7.54 9.19
CA ASN A 12 13.82 -7.39 9.42
C ASN A 12 14.71 -8.22 8.47
N ARG A 13 14.13 -9.13 7.68
CA ARG A 13 14.87 -10.07 6.83
C ARG A 13 14.41 -10.11 5.37
N VAL A 14 13.25 -9.54 5.06
CA VAL A 14 12.74 -9.45 3.70
C VAL A 14 13.09 -8.09 3.12
N HIS A 15 13.82 -8.10 2.00
CA HIS A 15 14.08 -6.91 1.21
C HIS A 15 12.96 -6.74 0.17
N ILE A 16 12.28 -5.60 0.20
CA ILE A 16 11.16 -5.30 -0.70
C ILE A 16 11.68 -4.46 -1.86
N GLY A 17 11.67 -5.05 -3.06
CA GLY A 17 11.98 -4.38 -4.32
C GLY A 17 10.75 -4.27 -5.21
N LEU A 18 10.73 -3.26 -6.09
CA LEU A 18 9.76 -3.15 -7.16
C LEU A 18 10.45 -3.48 -8.48
N ASP A 19 9.85 -4.39 -9.24
CA ASP A 19 10.34 -4.78 -10.56
C ASP A 19 9.18 -4.72 -11.55
N TYR A 20 9.10 -3.59 -12.25
CA TYR A 20 8.17 -3.38 -13.36
C TYR A 20 8.68 -2.24 -14.23
N PHE A 21 8.26 -2.27 -15.49
CA PHE A 21 8.52 -1.22 -16.45
C PHE A 21 7.30 -1.05 -17.37
N ASP A 22 6.69 0.13 -17.34
CA ASP A 22 5.62 0.51 -18.25
C ASP A 22 6.03 1.76 -19.01
N ALA A 23 6.29 1.60 -20.31
CA ALA A 23 6.66 2.69 -21.21
C ALA A 23 5.47 3.41 -21.83
N SER A 24 4.24 2.92 -21.61
CA SER A 24 3.01 3.49 -22.18
C SER A 24 2.43 4.65 -21.35
N ILE A 25 2.94 4.86 -20.13
CA ILE A 25 2.48 5.90 -19.19
C ILE A 25 3.65 6.77 -18.68
N ASN A 26 3.31 7.85 -17.96
CA ASN A 26 4.29 8.68 -17.28
C ASN A 26 5.08 7.85 -16.25
N ARG A 27 6.39 7.72 -16.45
CA ARG A 27 7.28 6.86 -15.63
C ARG A 27 7.36 7.31 -14.17
N ILE A 28 7.20 8.60 -13.89
CA ILE A 28 7.14 9.12 -12.52
C ILE A 28 5.85 8.64 -11.86
N ALA A 29 4.72 8.74 -12.56
CA ALA A 29 3.44 8.21 -12.07
C ALA A 29 3.53 6.70 -11.83
N ALA A 30 4.17 5.93 -12.72
CA ALA A 30 4.37 4.50 -12.55
C ALA A 30 5.09 4.16 -11.23
N TRP A 31 6.17 4.88 -10.88
CA TRP A 31 6.85 4.68 -9.59
C TRP A 31 6.02 5.13 -8.38
N VAL A 32 5.36 6.28 -8.47
CA VAL A 32 4.55 6.80 -7.36
C VAL A 32 3.40 5.85 -7.06
N ILE A 33 2.71 5.34 -8.09
CA ILE A 33 1.61 4.38 -7.95
C ILE A 33 2.11 3.08 -7.32
N GLY A 34 3.13 2.43 -7.91
CA GLY A 34 3.57 1.12 -7.41
C GLY A 34 4.16 1.19 -6.00
N THR A 35 4.96 2.21 -5.69
CA THR A 35 5.53 2.38 -4.35
C THR A 35 4.45 2.67 -3.31
N ARG A 36 3.52 3.59 -3.59
CA ARG A 36 2.40 3.87 -2.68
C ARG A 36 1.52 2.65 -2.48
N ASN A 37 1.28 1.84 -3.52
CA ASN A 37 0.48 0.63 -3.40
C ASN A 37 1.17 -0.46 -2.57
N MET A 38 2.48 -0.62 -2.70
CA MET A 38 3.23 -1.54 -1.84
C MET A 38 3.17 -1.09 -0.37
N LEU A 39 3.34 0.22 -0.10
CA LEU A 39 3.21 0.77 1.25
C LEU A 39 1.78 0.62 1.80
N LYS A 40 0.74 0.86 1.00
CA LYS A 40 -0.66 0.63 1.40
C LYS A 40 -0.93 -0.84 1.73
N ALA A 41 -0.37 -1.77 0.96
CA ALA A 41 -0.51 -3.20 1.23
C ALA A 41 0.17 -3.59 2.56
N LEU A 42 1.35 -3.03 2.86
CA LEU A 42 2.00 -3.21 4.16
C LEU A 42 1.17 -2.62 5.29
N LEU A 43 0.64 -1.41 5.12
CA LEU A 43 -0.24 -0.77 6.09
C LEU A 43 -1.47 -1.62 6.39
N LEU A 44 -2.18 -2.09 5.36
CA LEU A 44 -3.34 -2.98 5.51
C LEU A 44 -2.99 -4.26 6.26
N ALA A 45 -1.83 -4.86 5.98
CA ALA A 45 -1.36 -6.03 6.70
C ALA A 45 -1.04 -5.73 8.18
N MET A 46 -0.50 -4.55 8.50
CA MET A 46 -0.22 -4.10 9.87
C MET A 46 -1.49 -3.74 10.66
N LEU A 47 -2.54 -3.28 9.98
CA LEU A 47 -3.83 -2.95 10.61
C LEU A 47 -4.73 -4.18 10.80
N ALA A 48 -4.42 -5.30 10.15
CA ALA A 48 -5.22 -6.51 10.26
C ALA A 48 -5.16 -7.11 11.69
N PRO A 49 -6.29 -7.61 12.22
CA PRO A 49 -6.36 -8.21 13.56
C PRO A 49 -5.82 -9.65 13.55
N VAL A 50 -4.53 -9.82 13.22
CA VAL A 50 -3.89 -11.13 12.98
C VAL A 50 -4.01 -12.07 14.17
N GLU A 51 -3.85 -11.57 15.40
CA GLU A 51 -3.97 -12.40 16.61
C GLU A 51 -5.38 -13.01 16.78
N THR A 52 -6.42 -12.29 16.36
CA THR A 52 -7.80 -12.78 16.40
C THR A 52 -8.04 -13.78 15.27
N LEU A 53 -7.48 -13.53 14.09
CA LEU A 53 -7.54 -14.45 12.95
C LEU A 53 -6.85 -15.79 13.27
N GLU A 54 -5.68 -15.75 13.89
CA GLU A 54 -4.95 -16.94 14.37
C GLU A 54 -5.78 -17.75 15.38
N LYS A 55 -6.47 -17.08 16.31
CA LYS A 55 -7.38 -17.75 17.27
C LYS A 55 -8.54 -18.45 16.56
N TYR A 56 -9.18 -17.80 15.60
CA TYR A 56 -10.26 -18.42 14.82
C TYR A 56 -9.75 -19.58 13.97
N GLU A 57 -8.56 -19.48 13.39
CA GLU A 57 -7.94 -20.56 12.64
C GLU A 57 -7.63 -21.77 13.53
N ASN A 58 -6.94 -21.56 14.65
CA ASN A 58 -6.55 -22.62 15.58
C ASN A 58 -7.74 -23.32 16.25
N SER A 59 -8.88 -22.64 16.36
CA SER A 59 -10.13 -23.22 16.88
C SER A 59 -11.01 -23.87 15.80
N GLY A 60 -10.60 -23.84 14.53
CA GLY A 60 -11.39 -24.37 13.42
C GLY A 60 -12.61 -23.51 13.03
N ASN A 61 -12.75 -22.30 13.57
CA ASN A 61 -13.83 -21.38 13.26
C ASN A 61 -13.56 -20.61 11.95
N TYR A 62 -13.54 -21.34 10.84
CA TYR A 62 -13.21 -20.78 9.53
C TYR A 62 -14.25 -19.76 9.03
N THR A 63 -15.51 -19.87 9.49
CA THR A 63 -16.55 -18.89 9.18
C THR A 63 -16.24 -17.52 9.76
N ALA A 64 -15.90 -17.46 11.06
CA ALA A 64 -15.52 -16.19 11.69
C ALA A 64 -14.20 -15.64 11.12
N ARG A 65 -13.24 -16.52 10.82
CA ARG A 65 -11.99 -16.13 10.15
C ARG A 65 -12.26 -15.45 8.80
N LEU A 66 -13.10 -16.05 7.96
CA LEU A 66 -13.43 -15.50 6.64
C LEU A 66 -14.22 -14.20 6.76
N MET A 67 -15.24 -14.15 7.63
CA MET A 67 -16.02 -12.94 7.88
C MET A 67 -15.11 -11.76 8.28
N LEU A 68 -14.21 -11.97 9.25
CA LEU A 68 -13.32 -10.92 9.72
C LEU A 68 -12.33 -10.45 8.63
N LEU A 69 -11.83 -11.36 7.79
CA LEU A 69 -10.99 -11.02 6.66
C LEU A 69 -11.71 -10.14 5.64
N GLU A 70 -12.96 -10.45 5.33
CA GLU A 70 -13.76 -9.68 4.36
C GLU A 70 -14.15 -8.31 4.91
N GLU A 71 -14.64 -8.23 6.14
CA GLU A 71 -14.98 -6.95 6.79
C GLU A 71 -13.76 -6.03 6.93
N SER A 72 -12.56 -6.61 7.11
CA SER A 72 -11.32 -5.82 7.19
C SER A 72 -10.99 -5.05 5.91
N LYS A 73 -11.55 -5.45 4.75
CA LYS A 73 -11.28 -4.79 3.45
C LYS A 73 -11.97 -3.43 3.32
N THR A 74 -13.06 -3.23 4.06
CA THR A 74 -13.89 -2.00 3.98
C THR A 74 -13.69 -1.08 5.19
N LEU A 75 -12.91 -1.50 6.18
CA LEU A 75 -12.47 -0.63 7.27
C LEU A 75 -11.80 0.65 6.74
N PRO A 76 -11.88 1.78 7.47
CA PRO A 76 -11.42 3.09 7.00
C PRO A 76 -9.90 3.25 7.00
N PHE A 77 -9.16 2.35 6.35
CA PHE A 77 -7.70 2.41 6.24
C PHE A 77 -7.22 3.64 5.47
N GLY A 78 -8.07 4.23 4.61
CA GLY A 78 -7.79 5.47 3.89
C GLY A 78 -7.43 6.62 4.83
N ALA A 79 -8.13 6.76 5.95
CA ALA A 79 -7.83 7.80 6.94
C ALA A 79 -6.44 7.60 7.59
N VAL A 80 -6.05 6.35 7.85
CA VAL A 80 -4.72 6.02 8.39
C VAL A 80 -3.63 6.29 7.34
N TRP A 81 -3.90 5.93 6.08
CA TRP A 81 -2.99 6.21 4.96
C TRP A 81 -2.78 7.71 4.74
N ASP A 82 -3.84 8.49 4.79
CA ASP A 82 -3.80 9.93 4.61
C ASP A 82 -3.00 10.60 5.74
N TYR A 83 -3.20 10.15 6.98
CA TYR A 83 -2.40 10.61 8.11
C TYR A 83 -0.92 10.23 7.98
N PHE A 84 -0.60 9.01 7.51
CA PHE A 84 0.76 8.60 7.22
C PHE A 84 1.40 9.50 6.16
N CYS A 85 0.68 9.84 5.09
CA CYS A 85 1.18 10.75 4.06
C CYS A 85 1.47 12.14 4.64
N LEU A 86 0.53 12.69 5.41
CA LEU A 86 0.64 13.99 6.05
C LEU A 86 1.85 14.05 7.01
N LYS A 87 2.01 13.03 7.87
CA LYS A 87 3.13 12.92 8.80
C LYS A 87 4.49 12.91 8.12
N ASN A 88 4.57 12.38 6.90
CA ASN A 88 5.80 12.30 6.12
C ASN A 88 5.98 13.46 5.13
N ASN A 89 5.17 14.53 5.23
CA ASN A 89 5.19 15.66 4.28
C ASN A 89 5.03 15.23 2.81
N THR A 90 4.20 14.21 2.57
CA THR A 90 3.88 13.74 1.21
C THR A 90 2.43 14.04 0.86
N PRO A 91 2.09 14.25 -0.44
CA PRO A 91 0.73 14.61 -0.81
C PRO A 91 -0.30 13.53 -0.47
N VAL A 92 -1.44 13.96 0.06
CA VAL A 92 -2.57 13.13 0.49
C VAL A 92 -3.50 12.85 -0.70
N GLY A 93 -4.10 11.67 -0.74
CA GLY A 93 -5.00 11.29 -1.82
C GLY A 93 -4.35 11.33 -3.20
N GLU A 94 -5.00 12.02 -4.14
CA GLU A 94 -4.60 12.18 -5.55
C GLU A 94 -3.80 13.45 -5.83
N THR A 95 -3.58 14.30 -4.83
CA THR A 95 -2.91 15.61 -5.00
C THR A 95 -1.47 15.50 -5.54
N TRP A 96 -0.80 14.35 -5.36
CA TRP A 96 0.51 14.08 -5.95
C TRP A 96 0.48 14.10 -7.49
N PHE A 97 -0.67 13.86 -8.11
CA PHE A 97 -0.79 13.78 -9.57
C PHE A 97 -0.64 15.16 -10.21
N GLU A 98 -1.07 16.23 -9.54
CA GLU A 98 -0.88 17.60 -10.02
C GLU A 98 0.61 17.98 -10.07
N GLU A 99 1.41 17.53 -9.10
CA GLU A 99 2.87 17.70 -9.13
C GLU A 99 3.51 16.95 -10.31
N VAL A 100 3.02 15.74 -10.61
CA VAL A 100 3.48 14.97 -11.79
C VAL A 100 3.14 15.69 -13.09
N LYS A 101 1.90 16.17 -13.25
CA LYS A 101 1.49 16.95 -14.43
C LYS A 101 2.32 18.23 -14.59
N LYS A 102 2.57 18.94 -13.49
CA LYS A 102 3.40 20.14 -13.48
C LYS A 102 4.81 19.82 -13.95
N TYR A 103 5.44 18.79 -13.38
CA TYR A 103 6.78 18.36 -13.77
C TYR A 103 6.84 17.87 -15.23
N GLU A 104 5.81 17.18 -15.69
CA GLU A 104 5.69 16.76 -17.08
C GLU A 104 5.70 17.96 -18.03
N LYS A 105 4.89 18.97 -17.74
CA LYS A 105 4.80 20.20 -18.54
C LYS A 105 6.09 21.03 -18.49
N GLU A 106 6.69 21.19 -17.32
CA GLU A 106 7.82 22.11 -17.12
C GLU A 106 9.17 21.48 -17.51
N VAL A 107 9.29 20.16 -17.40
CA VAL A 107 10.59 19.47 -17.55
C VAL A 107 10.53 18.37 -18.60
N LEU A 108 9.62 17.39 -18.48
CA LEU A 108 9.66 16.21 -19.36
C LEU A 108 9.33 16.55 -20.81
N SER A 109 8.39 17.48 -21.04
CA SER A 109 7.98 17.95 -22.37
C SER A 109 9.12 18.58 -23.19
N ARG A 110 10.20 18.98 -22.52
CA ARG A 110 11.38 19.63 -23.13
C ARG A 110 12.48 18.63 -23.49
N ARG A 111 12.30 17.34 -23.16
CA ARG A 111 13.27 16.30 -23.45
C ARG A 111 12.92 15.68 -24.82
N VAL A 112 13.92 15.64 -25.69
CA VAL A 112 13.88 14.97 -27.00
C VAL A 112 14.21 13.49 -26.81
#